data_AF-A0A2N6LFB8-F1
#
_entry.id   AF-A0A2N6LFB8-F1
#
_cell.length_a   1.000
_cell.length_b   1.000
_cell.length_c   1.000
_cell.angle_alpha   90.00
_cell.angle_beta   90.00
_cell.angle_gamma   90.00
#
_symmetry.space_group_name_H-M   'P 1'
#
loop_
_entity.id
_entity.type
_entity.pdbx_description
1 polymer ?
#
loop_
_entity_poly.entity_id
_entity_poly.type
_entity_poly.pdbx_seq_one_letter_code
_entity_poly.pdbx_strand_id
1 'polypeptide(L)'
;MNSLPQQPSEQFLTLEESAKVDAALLSSSEKFLSRLTISSLKLLKHIAQEYSVSMEDLTTEQVIAWFEKDGKIRREQGVEASYLKW
;
A
#
# COMPACT_ATOMS: atom_id res chain seq x y z
N MET A 1 7.14 7.70 -31.28
CA MET A 1 6.37 6.97 -30.25
C MET A 1 6.67 7.62 -28.91
N ASN A 2 5.71 8.34 -28.31
CA ASN A 2 5.89 8.93 -26.99
C ASN A 2 5.54 7.88 -25.94
N SER A 3 6.56 7.34 -25.28
CA SER A 3 6.39 6.49 -24.10
C SER A 3 5.82 7.37 -22.98
N LEU A 4 4.56 7.13 -22.60
CA LEU A 4 4.01 7.70 -21.37
C LEU A 4 4.88 7.23 -20.20
N PRO A 5 5.24 8.09 -19.24
CA PRO A 5 5.91 7.64 -18.03
C PRO A 5 4.98 6.64 -17.33
N GLN A 6 5.38 5.37 -17.31
CA GLN A 6 4.78 4.37 -16.45
C GLN A 6 4.84 4.93 -15.04
N GLN A 7 3.68 5.29 -14.48
CA GLN A 7 3.58 5.54 -13.04
C GLN A 7 4.17 4.30 -12.37
N PRO A 8 5.19 4.44 -11.50
CA PRO A 8 5.70 3.28 -10.79
C PRO A 8 4.49 2.65 -10.11
N SER A 9 4.23 1.37 -10.39
CA SER A 9 3.31 0.57 -9.59
C SER A 9 3.61 0.91 -8.14
N GLU A 10 2.64 1.45 -7.39
CA GLU A 10 2.89 2.12 -6.13
C GLU A 10 3.75 1.23 -5.24
N GLN A 11 5.04 1.52 -5.23
CA GLN A 11 5.99 0.71 -4.51
C GLN A 11 5.85 1.21 -3.08
N PHE A 12 4.95 0.57 -2.33
CA PHE A 12 4.62 0.97 -0.97
C PHE A 12 5.89 1.11 -0.12
N LEU A 13 6.89 0.26 -0.35
CA LEU A 13 8.21 0.42 0.22
C LEU A 13 9.16 1.13 -0.75
N THR A 14 9.71 2.28 -0.35
CA THR A 14 10.72 2.98 -1.15
C THR A 14 12.07 2.26 -1.08
N LEU A 15 12.96 2.53 -2.05
CA LEU A 15 14.33 2.02 -2.02
C LEU A 15 15.07 2.42 -0.73
N GLU A 16 14.84 3.65 -0.26
CA GLU A 16 15.43 4.15 0.98
C GLU A 16 14.93 3.36 2.21
N GLU A 17 13.63 3.09 2.28
CA GLU A 17 13.06 2.28 3.36
C GLU A 17 13.53 0.84 3.31
N SER A 18 13.64 0.25 2.12
CA SER A 18 14.22 -1.09 1.96
C SER A 18 15.66 -1.12 2.48
N ALA A 19 16.48 -0.11 2.12
CA ALA A 19 17.85 -0.02 2.59
C ALA A 19 17.93 0.10 4.13
N LYS A 20 17.02 0.86 4.76
CA LYS A 20 16.92 0.94 6.23
C LYS A 20 16.58 -0.42 6.85
N VAL A 21 15.65 -1.18 6.26
CA VAL A 21 15.31 -2.54 6.72
C VAL A 21 16.50 -3.49 6.54
N ASP A 22 17.26 -3.37 5.45
CA ASP A 22 18.42 -4.21 5.18
C ASP A 22 19.59 -3.95 6.14
N ALA A 23 19.80 -2.68 6.50
CA ALA A 23 20.82 -2.27 7.45
C ALA A 23 20.48 -2.61 8.90
N ALA A 24 19.21 -2.89 9.22
CA ALA A 24 18.78 -3.24 10.56
C ALA A 24 19.33 -4.61 10.98
N LEU A 25 19.67 -4.73 12.28
CA LEU A 25 20.12 -5.98 12.90
C LEU A 25 18.92 -6.90 13.19
N LEU A 26 18.27 -7.33 12.12
CA LEU A 26 17.08 -8.17 12.11
C LEU A 26 17.36 -9.48 11.38
N SER A 27 16.73 -10.56 11.83
CA SER A 27 16.66 -11.82 11.10
C SER A 27 15.88 -11.65 9.78
N SER A 28 16.01 -12.62 8.87
CA SER A 28 15.31 -12.57 7.58
C SER A 28 13.78 -12.49 7.72
N SER A 29 13.20 -13.21 8.69
CA SER A 29 11.76 -13.17 8.96
C SER A 29 11.31 -11.81 9.50
N GLU A 30 12.08 -11.20 10.39
CA GLU A 30 11.80 -9.86 10.91
C GLU A 30 11.94 -8.78 9.84
N LYS A 31 12.93 -8.91 8.94
CA LYS A 31 13.06 -8.00 7.79
C LYS A 31 11.86 -8.11 6.86
N PHE A 32 11.39 -9.33 6.57
CA PHE A 32 10.17 -9.53 5.78
C PHE A 32 8.95 -8.86 6.46
N LEU A 33 8.74 -9.16 7.75
CA LEU A 33 7.64 -8.59 8.51
C LEU A 33 7.72 -7.06 8.56
N SER A 34 8.91 -6.49 8.76
CA SER A 34 9.11 -5.04 8.77
C SER A 34 8.69 -4.38 7.45
N ARG A 35 9.04 -4.97 6.31
CA ARG A 35 8.62 -4.47 4.99
C ARG A 35 7.10 -4.52 4.82
N LEU A 36 6.48 -5.62 5.26
CA LEU A 36 5.03 -5.77 5.25
C LEU A 36 4.38 -4.70 6.12
N THR A 37 4.82 -4.53 7.37
CA THR A 37 4.28 -3.55 8.31
C THR A 37 4.41 -2.12 7.82
N ILE A 38 5.57 -1.73 7.26
CA ILE A 38 5.76 -0.38 6.69
C ILE A 38 4.80 -0.15 5.50
N SER A 39 4.65 -1.15 4.63
CA SER A 39 3.74 -1.07 3.49
C SER A 39 2.29 -0.94 3.94
N SER A 40 1.88 -1.76 4.93
CA SER A 40 0.55 -1.68 5.54
C SER A 40 0.31 -0.34 6.22
N LEU A 41 1.29 0.24 6.91
CA LEU A 41 1.16 1.55 7.56
C LEU A 41 0.85 2.65 6.53
N LYS A 42 1.49 2.63 5.37
CA LYS A 42 1.21 3.61 4.30
C LYS A 42 -0.17 3.42 3.71
N LEU A 43 -0.57 2.18 3.48
CA LEU A 43 -1.92 1.88 3.01
C LEU A 43 -2.97 2.34 4.01
N LEU A 44 -2.80 2.07 5.31
CA LEU A 44 -3.73 2.52 6.35
C LEU A 44 -3.83 4.05 6.41
N LYS A 45 -2.73 4.78 6.22
CA LYS A 45 -2.76 6.25 6.11
C LYS A 45 -3.56 6.72 4.90
N HIS A 46 -3.41 6.06 3.76
CA HIS A 46 -4.19 6.37 2.56
C HIS A 46 -5.69 6.10 2.77
N ILE A 47 -6.04 4.95 3.35
CA ILE A 47 -7.44 4.60 3.66
C ILE A 47 -8.05 5.63 4.63
N ALA A 48 -7.34 5.98 5.70
CA ALA A 48 -7.81 6.98 6.67
C ALA A 48 -8.07 8.34 6.01
N GLN A 49 -7.19 8.76 5.09
CA GLN A 49 -7.38 9.99 4.31
C GLN A 49 -8.63 9.92 3.42
N GLU A 50 -8.89 8.80 2.76
CA GLU A 50 -10.07 8.64 1.90
C GLU A 50 -11.38 8.70 2.69
N TYR A 51 -11.41 8.14 3.90
CA TYR A 51 -12.55 8.24 4.80
C TYR A 51 -12.62 9.56 5.58
N SER A 52 -11.61 10.43 5.44
CA SER A 52 -11.49 11.69 6.21
C SER A 52 -11.57 11.48 7.73
N VAL A 53 -10.95 10.40 8.21
CA VAL A 53 -10.82 10.06 9.64
C VAL A 53 -9.35 10.11 10.06
N SER A 54 -9.10 10.21 11.37
CA SER A 54 -7.75 9.97 11.89
C SER A 54 -7.35 8.50 11.69
N MET A 55 -6.06 8.19 11.72
CA MET A 55 -5.62 6.80 11.59
C MET A 55 -6.07 5.97 12.81
N GLU A 56 -6.18 6.62 13.96
CA GLU A 56 -6.62 6.07 15.24
C GLU A 56 -8.12 5.72 15.24
N ASP A 57 -8.91 6.42 14.44
CA ASP A 57 -10.36 6.22 14.31
C ASP A 57 -10.74 5.26 13.17
N LEU A 58 -9.77 4.80 12.37
CA LEU A 58 -10.03 3.92 11.25
C LEU A 58 -10.53 2.54 11.74
N THR A 59 -11.74 2.16 11.35
CA THR A 59 -12.34 0.90 11.81
C THR A 59 -12.00 -0.29 10.91
N THR A 60 -12.17 -1.50 11.45
CA THR A 60 -12.00 -2.74 10.67
C THR A 60 -12.98 -2.81 9.49
N GLU A 61 -14.22 -2.36 9.69
CA GLU A 61 -15.25 -2.31 8.65
C GLU A 61 -14.86 -1.36 7.52
N GLN A 62 -14.29 -0.19 7.83
CA GLN A 62 -13.81 0.76 6.82
C GLN A 62 -12.66 0.17 6.01
N VAL A 63 -11.71 -0.51 6.68
CA VAL A 63 -10.62 -1.20 5.98
C VAL A 63 -11.16 -2.27 5.04
N ILE A 64 -12.06 -3.14 5.51
CA ILE A 64 -12.68 -4.18 4.68
C ILE A 64 -13.42 -3.56 3.49
N ALA A 65 -14.27 -2.56 3.74
CA ALA A 65 -15.05 -1.89 2.71
C ALA A 65 -14.15 -1.21 1.65
N TRP A 66 -13.02 -0.65 2.07
CA TRP A 66 -12.03 -0.10 1.15
C TRP A 66 -11.43 -1.16 0.22
N PHE A 67 -11.01 -2.30 0.77
CA PHE A 67 -10.49 -3.41 -0.02
C PHE A 67 -11.53 -3.99 -0.99
N GLU A 68 -12.80 -4.06 -0.58
CA GLU A 68 -13.91 -4.47 -1.44
C GLU A 68 -14.12 -3.48 -2.60
N LYS A 69 -14.10 -2.17 -2.29
CA LYS A 69 -14.20 -1.09 -3.28
C LYS A 69 -13.07 -1.15 -4.29
N ASP A 70 -11.82 -1.19 -3.82
CA ASP A 70 -10.64 -1.27 -4.68
C ASP A 70 -10.64 -2.54 -5.54
N GLY A 71 -10.98 -3.69 -4.93
CA GLY A 71 -11.12 -4.96 -5.62
C GLY A 71 -12.23 -4.94 -6.68
N LYS A 72 -13.32 -4.22 -6.44
CA LYS A 72 -14.38 -4.02 -7.44
C LYS A 72 -13.87 -3.19 -8.62
N ILE A 73 -13.21 -2.06 -8.36
CA ILE A 73 -12.59 -1.22 -9.40
C ILE A 73 -11.64 -2.07 -10.25
N ARG A 74 -10.77 -2.87 -9.62
CA ARG A 74 -9.86 -3.76 -10.34
C ARG A 74 -10.57 -4.74 -11.27
N ARG A 75 -11.64 -5.39 -10.79
CA ARG A 75 -12.41 -6.37 -11.57
C ARG A 75 -13.16 -5.72 -12.74
N GLU A 76 -13.71 -4.53 -12.54
CA GLU A 76 -14.59 -3.87 -13.52
C GLU A 76 -13.83 -2.96 -14.50
N GLN A 77 -12.74 -2.34 -14.06
CA GLN A 77 -12.02 -1.30 -14.79
C GLN A 77 -10.54 -1.65 -15.06
N GLY A 78 -10.07 -2.78 -14.51
CA GLY A 78 -8.70 -3.27 -14.69
C GLY A 78 -7.74 -2.85 -13.57
N VAL A 79 -6.59 -3.52 -13.52
CA VAL A 79 -5.53 -3.33 -12.50
C VAL A 79 -4.98 -1.90 -12.47
N GLU A 80 -4.92 -1.24 -13.62
CA GLU A 80 -4.43 0.14 -13.69
C GLU A 80 -5.40 1.15 -13.07
N ALA A 81 -6.68 0.80 -12.91
CA ALA A 81 -7.70 1.66 -12.32
C ALA A 81 -7.80 1.54 -10.79
N SER A 82 -7.42 0.39 -10.22
CA SER A 82 -7.38 0.21 -8.76
C SER A 82 -6.17 0.89 -8.14
N TYR A 83 -6.26 1.28 -6.88
CA TYR A 83 -5.12 1.74 -6.09
C TYR A 83 -4.07 0.64 -5.97
N LEU A 84 -4.48 -0.56 -5.55
CA LEU A 84 -3.60 -1.72 -5.52
C LEU A 84 -3.40 -2.27 -6.94
N LYS A 85 -2.15 -2.38 -7.37
CA LYS A 85 -1.76 -2.78 -8.73
C LYS A 85 -1.46 -4.27 -8.86
N TRP A 86 -2.01 -5.11 -7.98
CA TRP A 86 -1.82 -6.57 -7.97
C TRP A 86 -3.14 -7.33 -7.82
#